data_AF-A0AAP8GGE0-F1
#
_entry.id   AF-A0AAP8GGE0-F1
#
_cell.length_a   1.000
_cell.length_b   1.000
_cell.length_c   1.000
_cell.angle_alpha   90.00
_cell.angle_beta   90.00
_cell.angle_gamma   90.00
#
_symmetry.space_group_name_H-M   'P 1'
#
loop_
_entity.id
_entity.type
_entity.pdbx_description
1 polymer ?
#
loop_
_entity_poly.entity_id
_entity_poly.type
_entity_poly.pdbx_seq_one_letter_code
_entity_poly.pdbx_strand_id
1 'polypeptide(L)'
;MATEWVDVADNAVKIGLGSVLTILGGYLTLKLSQRHELRKEALIQQRKDFDVKAGRYIDFLSSSRMMMQKYMISPFRPDGEDYIEYTRLHETVSLMTTNHVMRQLAFDAYLAVSQACLMGTADRDEKAPVRAAAEKAVSQFQANANDELRCEKEVIERMNKKNTWKFWRR
;
A
#
# COMPACT_ATOMS: atom_id res chain seq x y z
N MET A 1 0.57 -60.39 45.46
CA MET A 1 -0.44 -59.31 45.59
C MET A 1 0.15 -57.89 45.60
N ALA A 2 1.46 -57.69 45.81
CA ALA A 2 2.08 -56.35 45.75
C ALA A 2 2.49 -55.90 44.34
N THR A 3 2.52 -56.81 43.35
CA THR A 3 3.00 -56.55 41.98
C THR A 3 1.96 -55.91 41.07
N GLU A 4 0.66 -56.17 41.27
CA GLU A 4 -0.41 -55.61 40.42
C GLU A 4 -0.62 -54.11 40.61
N TRP A 5 -0.47 -53.59 41.83
CA TRP A 5 -0.63 -52.15 42.10
C TRP A 5 0.47 -51.31 41.46
N VAL A 6 1.68 -51.88 41.31
CA VAL A 6 2.81 -51.23 40.65
C VAL A 6 2.62 -51.20 39.13
N ASP A 7 2.12 -52.29 38.53
CA ASP A 7 1.78 -52.34 37.10
C ASP A 7 0.65 -51.38 36.71
N VAL A 8 -0.39 -51.28 37.56
CA VAL A 8 -1.50 -50.34 37.33
C VAL A 8 -1.03 -48.89 37.45
N ALA A 9 -0.13 -48.59 38.39
CA ALA A 9 0.45 -47.26 38.55
C ALA A 9 1.35 -46.86 37.37
N ASP A 10 2.20 -47.77 36.90
CA ASP A 10 3.09 -47.51 35.75
C ASP A 10 2.28 -47.26 34.47
N ASN A 11 1.22 -48.05 34.24
CA ASN A 11 0.35 -47.88 33.09
C ASN A 11 -0.45 -46.57 33.16
N ALA A 12 -0.92 -46.17 34.35
CA ALA A 12 -1.60 -44.89 34.56
C ALA A 12 -0.66 -43.69 34.34
N VAL A 13 0.59 -43.76 34.79
CA VAL A 13 1.60 -42.73 34.55
C VAL A 13 1.93 -42.62 33.06
N LYS A 14 2.02 -43.75 32.36
CA LYS A 14 2.29 -43.79 30.91
C LYS A 14 1.16 -43.20 30.09
N ILE A 15 -0.10 -43.49 30.45
CA ILE A 15 -1.29 -42.90 29.84
C ILE A 15 -1.38 -41.40 30.16
N GLY A 16 -1.13 -41.02 31.41
CA GLY A 16 -1.10 -39.62 31.86
C GLY A 16 -0.06 -38.80 31.09
N LEU A 17 1.17 -39.31 30.97
CA LEU A 17 2.25 -38.65 30.23
C LEU A 17 1.94 -38.51 28.73
N GLY A 18 1.36 -39.55 28.13
CA GLY A 18 0.91 -39.52 26.74
C GLY A 18 -0.13 -38.42 26.49
N SER A 19 -1.15 -38.33 27.35
CA SER A 19 -2.19 -37.29 27.25
C SER A 19 -1.65 -35.87 27.41
N VAL A 20 -0.72 -35.65 28.35
CA VAL A 20 -0.07 -34.34 28.55
C VAL A 20 0.74 -33.94 27.32
N LEU A 21 1.49 -34.87 26.72
CA LEU A 21 2.23 -34.62 25.48
C LEU A 21 1.29 -34.30 24.30
N THR A 22 0.16 -34.99 24.19
CA THR A 22 -0.85 -34.69 23.16
C THR A 22 -1.45 -33.30 23.34
N ILE A 23 -1.79 -32.91 24.57
CA ILE A 23 -2.34 -31.57 24.86
C ILE A 23 -1.31 -30.49 24.58
N LEU A 24 -0.05 -30.67 25.01
CA LEU A 24 1.03 -29.72 24.72
C LEU A 24 1.32 -29.62 23.23
N GLY A 25 1.39 -30.75 22.52
CA GLY A 25 1.56 -30.80 21.07
C GLY A 25 0.43 -30.10 20.34
N GLY A 26 -0.82 -30.34 20.74
CA GLY A 26 -2.01 -29.66 20.22
C GLY A 26 -1.97 -28.15 20.46
N TYR A 27 -1.66 -27.71 21.68
CA TYR A 27 -1.52 -26.29 22.02
C TYR A 27 -0.41 -25.59 21.23
N LEU A 28 0.76 -26.22 21.11
CA LEU A 28 1.89 -25.71 20.32
C LEU A 28 1.50 -25.56 18.85
N THR A 29 0.85 -26.58 18.28
CA THR A 29 0.43 -26.59 16.88
C THR A 29 -0.61 -25.52 16.61
N LEU A 30 -1.60 -25.37 17.50
CA LEU A 30 -2.63 -24.33 17.39
C LEU A 30 -2.02 -22.92 17.46
N LYS A 31 -1.13 -22.68 18.42
CA LYS A 31 -0.45 -21.39 18.60
C LYS A 31 0.46 -21.05 17.42
N LEU A 32 1.13 -22.05 16.84
CA LEU A 32 1.91 -21.89 15.62
C LEU A 32 1.00 -21.57 14.43
N SER A 33 -0.10 -22.31 14.26
CA SER A 33 -1.07 -22.11 13.18
C SER A 33 -1.66 -20.71 13.19
N GLN A 34 -2.16 -20.24 14.35
CA GLN A 34 -2.70 -18.88 14.49
C GLN A 34 -1.66 -17.80 14.15
N ARG A 35 -0.41 -17.99 14.59
CA ARG A 35 0.69 -17.05 14.23
C ARG A 35 0.97 -17.05 12.73
N HIS A 36 0.82 -18.19 12.06
CA HIS A 36 0.97 -18.28 10.61
C HIS A 36 -0.17 -17.60 9.88
N GLU A 37 -1.41 -17.78 10.32
CA GLU A 37 -2.60 -17.14 9.74
C GLU A 37 -2.54 -15.62 9.87
N LEU A 38 -2.34 -15.09 11.08
CA LEU A 38 -2.25 -13.64 11.31
C LEU A 38 -1.14 -12.99 10.47
N ARG A 39 -0.02 -13.68 10.30
CA ARG A 39 1.09 -13.19 9.44
C ARG A 39 0.73 -13.24 7.96
N LYS A 40 0.04 -14.28 7.52
CA LYS A 40 -0.43 -14.41 6.13
C LYS A 40 -1.43 -13.29 5.81
N GLU A 41 -2.37 -13.03 6.72
CA GLU A 41 -3.34 -11.94 6.62
C GLU A 41 -2.65 -10.58 6.56
N ALA A 42 -1.66 -10.33 7.42
CA ALA A 42 -0.89 -9.08 7.41
C ALA A 42 -0.17 -8.85 6.06
N LEU A 43 0.42 -9.90 5.47
CA LEU A 43 1.06 -9.79 4.14
C LEU A 43 0.06 -9.55 3.02
N ILE A 44 -1.11 -10.18 3.07
CA ILE A 44 -2.19 -9.95 2.10
C ILE A 44 -2.68 -8.50 2.21
N GLN A 45 -2.88 -8.02 3.44
CA GLN A 45 -3.32 -6.64 3.67
C GLN A 45 -2.30 -5.64 3.17
N GLN A 46 -1.00 -5.83 3.47
CA GLN A 46 0.06 -4.95 2.95
C GLN A 46 0.10 -4.89 1.42
N ARG A 47 -0.13 -6.01 0.73
CA ARG A 47 -0.21 -6.01 -0.75
C ARG A 47 -1.44 -5.26 -1.25
N LYS A 48 -2.60 -5.44 -0.61
CA LYS A 48 -3.81 -4.68 -0.96
C LYS A 48 -3.61 -3.19 -0.75
N ASP A 49 -3.03 -2.79 0.38
CA ASP A 49 -2.76 -1.39 0.68
C ASP A 49 -1.77 -0.79 -0.33
N PHE A 50 -0.76 -1.57 -0.74
CA PHE A 50 0.18 -1.20 -1.80
C PHE A 50 -0.52 -1.00 -3.16
N ASP A 51 -1.35 -1.95 -3.59
CA ASP A 51 -2.08 -1.88 -4.86
C ASP A 51 -3.06 -0.69 -4.87
N VAL A 52 -3.75 -0.46 -3.75
CA VAL A 52 -4.64 0.70 -3.58
C VAL A 52 -3.86 2.01 -3.70
N LYS A 53 -2.72 2.13 -3.02
CA LYS A 53 -1.87 3.33 -3.10
C LYS A 53 -1.37 3.58 -4.52
N ALA A 54 -0.84 2.55 -5.18
CA ALA A 54 -0.39 2.64 -6.56
C ALA A 54 -1.52 3.09 -7.50
N GLY A 55 -2.72 2.53 -7.33
CA GLY A 55 -3.93 2.94 -8.05
C GLY A 55 -4.23 4.43 -7.86
N ARG A 56 -4.25 4.94 -6.62
CA ARG A 56 -4.51 6.37 -6.36
C ARG A 56 -3.48 7.29 -6.99
N TYR A 57 -2.20 6.93 -6.97
CA TYR A 57 -1.16 7.72 -7.65
C TYR A 57 -1.37 7.74 -9.15
N ILE A 58 -1.76 6.61 -9.76
CA ILE A 58 -2.09 6.53 -11.19
C ILE A 58 -3.31 7.37 -11.53
N ASP A 59 -4.38 7.29 -10.74
CA ASP A 59 -5.61 8.06 -10.95
C ASP A 59 -5.33 9.57 -10.89
N PHE A 60 -4.55 10.02 -9.90
CA PHE A 60 -4.17 11.43 -9.79
C PHE A 60 -3.28 11.89 -10.97
N LEU A 61 -2.31 11.07 -11.38
CA LEU A 61 -1.41 11.36 -12.51
C LEU A 61 -2.15 11.39 -13.85
N SER A 62 -3.10 10.48 -14.06
CA SER A 62 -3.89 10.41 -15.28
C SER A 62 -4.85 11.59 -15.37
N SER A 63 -5.57 11.88 -14.28
CA SER A 63 -6.46 13.04 -14.19
C SER A 63 -5.70 14.35 -14.38
N SER A 64 -4.50 14.51 -13.79
CA SER A 64 -3.66 15.69 -13.99
C SER A 64 -3.37 15.96 -15.47
N ARG A 65 -3.02 14.92 -16.23
CA ARG A 65 -2.73 15.04 -17.67
C ARG A 65 -3.99 15.29 -18.49
N MET A 66 -5.09 14.62 -18.16
CA MET A 66 -6.37 14.84 -18.81
C MET A 66 -6.86 16.26 -18.64
N MET A 67 -6.74 16.83 -17.44
CA MET A 67 -7.06 18.23 -17.14
C MET A 67 -6.26 19.20 -18.01
N MET A 68 -4.93 19.04 -18.07
CA MET A 68 -4.07 19.88 -18.92
C MET A 68 -4.37 19.74 -20.41
N GLN A 69 -4.82 18.56 -20.87
CA GLN A 69 -5.19 18.31 -22.26
C GLN A 69 -6.57 18.89 -22.60
N LYS A 70 -7.58 18.65 -21.77
CA LYS A 70 -8.95 19.13 -21.99
C LYS A 70 -9.02 20.65 -22.00
N TYR A 71 -8.47 21.28 -20.98
CA TYR A 71 -8.43 22.74 -20.87
C TYR A 71 -7.29 23.37 -21.69
N MET A 72 -6.67 22.58 -22.58
CA MET A 72 -5.79 23.16 -23.60
C MET A 72 -6.58 23.97 -24.63
N ILE A 73 -7.79 23.51 -24.96
CA ILE A 73 -8.61 24.02 -26.06
C ILE A 73 -9.99 24.50 -25.58
N SER A 74 -10.36 24.18 -24.34
CA SER A 74 -11.64 24.55 -23.74
C SER A 74 -11.43 25.52 -22.58
N PRO A 75 -12.37 26.46 -22.35
CA PRO A 75 -12.32 27.34 -21.20
C PRO A 75 -12.45 26.54 -19.90
N PHE A 76 -11.72 26.97 -18.88
CA PHE A 76 -11.74 26.34 -17.56
C PHE A 76 -13.07 26.53 -16.85
N ARG A 77 -13.53 25.47 -16.18
CA ARG A 77 -14.79 25.43 -15.44
C ARG A 77 -14.53 24.90 -14.02
N PRO A 78 -14.45 25.78 -13.02
CA PRO A 78 -14.25 25.37 -11.62
C PRO A 78 -15.43 24.55 -11.07
N ASP A 79 -16.62 24.74 -11.65
CA ASP A 79 -17.85 24.01 -11.36
C ASP A 79 -17.95 22.68 -12.13
N GLY A 80 -16.96 22.36 -12.97
CA GLY A 80 -16.92 21.14 -13.75
C GLY A 80 -16.70 19.90 -12.89
N GLU A 81 -17.49 18.85 -13.16
CA GLU A 81 -17.36 17.55 -12.48
C GLU A 81 -15.92 17.01 -12.53
N ASP A 82 -15.22 17.25 -13.63
CA ASP A 82 -13.83 16.83 -13.80
C ASP A 82 -12.85 17.58 -12.89
N TYR A 83 -13.07 18.87 -12.62
CA TYR A 83 -12.23 19.61 -11.68
C TYR A 83 -12.54 19.23 -10.22
N ILE A 84 -13.81 18.97 -9.90
CA ILE A 84 -14.23 18.47 -8.59
C ILE A 84 -13.61 17.08 -8.34
N GLU A 85 -13.72 16.17 -9.31
CA GLU A 85 -13.10 14.85 -9.21
C GLU A 85 -11.57 14.94 -9.09
N TYR A 86 -10.93 15.81 -9.88
CA TYR A 86 -9.50 16.04 -9.78
C TYR A 86 -9.08 16.53 -8.39
N THR A 87 -9.84 17.47 -7.81
CA THR A 87 -9.60 17.98 -6.45
C THR A 87 -9.73 16.86 -5.42
N ARG A 88 -10.76 16.01 -5.54
CA ARG A 88 -10.95 14.84 -4.67
C ARG A 88 -9.78 13.86 -4.77
N LEU A 89 -9.24 13.63 -5.98
CA LEU A 89 -8.07 12.77 -6.17
C LEU A 89 -6.83 13.34 -5.46
N HIS A 90 -6.59 14.65 -5.58
CA HIS A 90 -5.53 15.32 -4.83
C HIS A 90 -5.72 15.15 -3.31
N GLU A 91 -6.91 15.42 -2.79
CA GLU A 91 -7.21 15.27 -1.35
C GLU A 91 -6.99 13.84 -0.88
N THR A 92 -7.42 12.86 -1.68
CA THR A 92 -7.22 11.43 -1.40
C THR A 92 -5.73 11.10 -1.29
N VAL A 93 -4.92 11.55 -2.24
CA VAL A 93 -3.46 11.35 -2.22
C VAL A 93 -2.84 12.04 -1.01
N SER A 94 -3.26 13.27 -0.70
CA SER A 94 -2.75 14.07 0.42
C SER A 94 -3.00 13.42 1.79
N LEU A 95 -4.21 12.85 1.97
CA LEU A 95 -4.62 12.18 3.20
C LEU A 95 -4.03 10.77 3.35
N MET A 96 -3.95 10.01 2.25
CA MET A 96 -3.41 8.65 2.27
C MET A 96 -1.90 8.63 2.54
N THR A 97 -1.19 9.64 2.03
CA THR A 97 0.27 9.62 2.05
C THR A 97 0.80 10.10 3.40
N THR A 98 1.55 9.23 4.07
CA THR A 98 2.24 9.56 5.33
C THR A 98 3.53 10.34 5.10
N ASN A 99 4.09 10.27 3.89
CA ASN A 99 5.31 10.95 3.50
C ASN A 99 5.04 12.43 3.18
N HIS A 100 5.59 13.33 4.01
CA HIS A 100 5.44 14.78 3.82
C HIS A 100 5.92 15.24 2.45
N VAL A 101 7.01 14.65 1.93
CA VAL A 101 7.57 15.01 0.62
C VAL A 101 6.57 14.72 -0.49
N MET A 102 5.98 13.52 -0.48
CA MET A 102 4.96 13.14 -1.46
C MET A 102 3.70 13.99 -1.37
N ARG A 103 3.28 14.34 -0.15
CA ARG A 103 2.14 15.25 0.06
C ARG A 103 2.41 16.63 -0.56
N GLN A 104 3.61 17.16 -0.36
CA GLN A 104 4.00 18.44 -0.93
C GLN A 104 4.09 18.37 -2.46
N LEU A 105 4.71 17.32 -3.01
CA LEU A 105 4.78 17.13 -4.47
C LEU A 105 3.40 16.97 -5.11
N ALA A 106 2.46 16.29 -4.45
CA ALA A 106 1.09 16.17 -4.91
C ALA A 106 0.38 17.54 -4.94
N PHE A 107 0.60 18.35 -3.89
CA PHE A 107 0.05 19.70 -3.80
C PHE A 107 0.65 20.63 -4.86
N ASP A 108 1.96 20.60 -5.05
CA ASP A 108 2.67 21.40 -6.07
C ASP A 108 2.18 21.04 -7.48
N ALA A 109 2.00 19.75 -7.77
CA ALA A 109 1.44 19.28 -9.02
C ALA A 109 -0.02 19.73 -9.20
N TYR A 110 -0.85 19.60 -8.17
CA TYR A 110 -2.25 20.04 -8.18
C TYR A 110 -2.39 21.53 -8.47
N LEU A 111 -1.60 22.37 -7.79
CA LEU A 111 -1.61 23.81 -8.00
C LEU A 111 -1.14 24.18 -9.40
N ALA A 112 -0.02 23.61 -9.87
CA ALA A 112 0.53 23.92 -11.17
C ALA A 112 -0.41 23.50 -12.32
N VAL A 113 -1.06 22.33 -12.20
CA VAL A 113 -2.09 21.88 -13.15
C VAL A 113 -3.30 22.79 -13.12
N SER A 114 -3.79 23.17 -11.93
CA SER A 114 -4.92 24.09 -11.80
C SER A 114 -4.63 25.45 -12.45
N GLN A 115 -3.41 25.98 -12.26
CA GLN A 115 -2.95 27.21 -12.92
C GLN A 115 -2.87 27.04 -14.44
N ALA A 116 -2.35 25.92 -14.92
CA ALA A 116 -2.30 25.63 -16.36
C ALA A 116 -3.70 25.50 -16.98
N CYS A 117 -4.67 24.96 -16.24
CA CYS A 117 -6.06 24.90 -16.67
C CYS A 117 -6.69 26.30 -16.71
N LEU A 118 -6.48 27.12 -15.66
CA LEU A 118 -6.94 28.52 -15.61
C LEU A 118 -6.43 29.36 -16.78
N MET A 119 -5.17 29.17 -17.18
CA MET A 119 -4.60 29.84 -18.36
C MET A 119 -5.30 29.47 -19.68
N GLY A 120 -6.07 28.38 -19.72
CA GLY A 120 -7.12 28.11 -20.71
C GLY A 120 -6.81 28.57 -22.14
N THR A 121 -7.49 29.62 -22.59
CA THR A 121 -7.41 30.20 -23.94
C THR A 121 -6.52 31.43 -24.03
N ALA A 122 -5.67 31.71 -23.04
CA ALA A 122 -4.66 32.76 -23.10
C ALA A 122 -3.71 32.54 -24.29
N ASP A 123 -2.98 33.59 -24.66
CA ASP A 123 -2.05 33.52 -25.77
C ASP A 123 -0.99 32.44 -25.54
N ARG A 124 -0.51 31.86 -26.64
CA ARG A 124 0.38 30.69 -26.60
C ARG A 124 1.66 30.99 -25.82
N ASP A 125 2.21 32.19 -25.95
CA ASP A 125 3.48 32.56 -25.34
C ASP A 125 3.36 32.74 -23.82
N GLU A 126 2.20 33.18 -23.32
CA GLU A 126 1.90 33.29 -21.89
C GLU A 126 1.59 31.93 -21.25
N LYS A 127 0.94 31.04 -22.02
CA LYS A 127 0.53 29.71 -21.55
C LYS A 127 1.66 28.69 -21.53
N ALA A 128 2.59 28.77 -22.48
CA ALA A 128 3.71 27.83 -22.61
C ALA A 128 4.52 27.62 -21.32
N PRO A 129 4.98 28.68 -20.61
CA PRO A 129 5.77 28.49 -19.38
C PRO A 129 4.97 27.87 -18.24
N VAL A 130 3.69 28.23 -18.07
CA VAL A 130 2.82 27.67 -17.01
C VAL A 130 2.56 26.19 -17.25
N ARG A 131 2.34 25.81 -18.51
CA ARG A 131 2.16 24.41 -18.88
C ARG A 131 3.43 23.59 -18.67
N ALA A 132 4.59 24.12 -19.06
CA ALA A 132 5.87 23.46 -18.81
C ALA A 132 6.14 23.26 -17.31
N ALA A 133 5.77 24.24 -16.47
CA ALA A 133 5.84 24.13 -15.02
C ALA A 133 4.91 23.02 -14.48
N ALA A 134 3.68 22.94 -14.96
CA ALA A 134 2.74 21.89 -14.59
C ALA A 134 3.23 20.49 -15.00
N GLU A 135 3.71 20.34 -16.24
CA GLU A 135 4.29 19.07 -16.72
C GLU A 135 5.52 18.66 -15.89
N LYS A 136 6.37 19.62 -15.51
CA LYS A 136 7.50 19.37 -14.62
C LYS A 136 7.05 18.92 -13.23
N ALA A 137 6.08 19.57 -12.62
CA ALA A 137 5.57 19.21 -11.30
C ALA A 137 4.93 17.81 -11.29
N VAL A 138 4.09 17.51 -12.30
CA VAL A 138 3.50 16.17 -12.48
C VAL A 138 4.58 15.11 -12.69
N SER A 139 5.62 15.42 -13.46
CA SER A 139 6.75 14.49 -13.69
C SER A 139 7.59 14.26 -12.43
N GLN A 140 7.80 15.30 -11.63
CA GLN A 140 8.48 15.19 -10.33
C GLN A 140 7.69 14.30 -9.37
N PHE A 141 6.38 14.50 -9.26
CA PHE A 141 5.52 13.62 -8.47
C PHE A 141 5.60 12.18 -8.96
N GLN A 142 5.52 11.94 -10.28
CA GLN A 142 5.62 10.59 -10.84
C GLN A 142 6.96 9.91 -10.52
N ALA A 143 8.08 10.62 -10.64
CA ALA A 143 9.39 10.07 -10.34
C ALA A 143 9.49 9.62 -8.87
N ASN A 144 9.06 10.47 -7.94
CA ASN A 144 9.10 10.17 -6.51
C ASN A 144 8.08 9.08 -6.13
N ALA A 145 6.89 9.07 -6.74
CA ALA A 145 5.90 8.01 -6.57
C ALA A 145 6.47 6.65 -7.00
N ASN A 146 7.17 6.60 -8.14
CA ASN A 146 7.81 5.38 -8.62
C ASN A 146 8.91 4.90 -7.66
N ASP A 147 9.73 5.81 -7.14
CA ASP A 147 10.77 5.47 -6.17
C ASP A 147 10.18 4.97 -4.83
N GLU A 148 9.11 5.60 -4.33
CA GLU A 148 8.39 5.15 -3.13
C GLU A 148 7.80 3.74 -3.34
N LEU A 149 7.07 3.53 -4.43
CA LEU A 149 6.47 2.23 -4.74
C LEU A 149 7.52 1.14 -4.96
N ARG A 150 8.66 1.46 -5.57
CA ARG A 150 9.78 0.50 -5.72
C ARG A 150 10.33 0.09 -4.36
N CYS A 151 10.59 1.06 -3.48
CA CYS A 151 11.09 0.80 -2.13
C CYS A 151 10.11 -0.07 -1.32
N GLU A 152 8.80 0.26 -1.35
CA GLU A 152 7.78 -0.53 -0.65
C GLU A 152 7.67 -1.96 -1.20
N LYS A 153 7.71 -2.12 -2.53
CA LYS A 153 7.71 -3.44 -3.17
C LYS A 153 8.90 -4.28 -2.73
N GLU A 154 10.11 -3.71 -2.69
CA GLU A 154 11.30 -4.42 -2.21
C GLU A 154 11.15 -4.86 -0.75
N VAL A 155 10.54 -4.05 0.11
CA VAL A 155 10.28 -4.40 1.52
C VAL A 155 9.33 -5.60 1.60
N ILE A 156 8.23 -5.58 0.84
CA ILE A 156 7.25 -6.68 0.78
C ILE A 156 7.92 -7.97 0.27
N GLU A 157 8.76 -7.88 -0.77
CA GLU A 157 9.48 -9.02 -1.34
C GLU A 157 10.53 -9.59 -0.39
N ARG A 158 11.31 -8.74 0.31
CA ARG A 158 12.30 -9.18 1.30
C ARG A 158 11.63 -9.88 2.48
N MET A 159 10.48 -9.37 2.94
CA MET A 159 9.68 -10.04 3.97
C MET A 159 9.23 -11.43 3.49
N ASN A 160 8.78 -11.55 2.24
CA ASN A 160 8.40 -12.84 1.66
C ASN A 160 9.59 -13.81 1.57
N LYS A 161 10.77 -13.35 1.14
CA LYS A 161 11.97 -14.18 0.98
C LYS A 161 12.57 -14.67 2.31
N LYS A 162 12.59 -13.83 3.35
CA LYS A 162 12.98 -14.25 4.70
C LYS A 162 12.05 -15.35 5.25
N ASN A 163 10.79 -15.35 4.82
CA ASN A 163 9.80 -16.33 5.27
C ASN A 163 9.97 -17.67 4.56
N THR A 164 10.20 -17.70 3.24
CA THR A 164 10.53 -18.94 2.54
C THR A 164 11.81 -19.57 3.08
N TRP A 165 12.85 -18.78 3.37
CA TRP A 165 14.10 -19.32 3.89
C TRP A 165 13.99 -19.91 5.32
N LYS A 166 13.14 -19.34 6.18
CA LYS A 166 12.85 -19.89 7.52
C LYS A 166 12.01 -21.16 7.48
N PHE A 167 11.16 -21.32 6.47
CA PHE A 167 10.37 -22.54 6.28
C PHE A 167 11.24 -23.73 5.88
N TRP A 168 12.29 -23.51 5.06
CA TRP A 168 13.21 -24.57 4.61
C TRP A 168 14.25 -25.03 5.65
N ARG A 169 14.38 -24.32 6.78
CA ARG A 169 15.32 -24.67 7.88
C ARG A 169 14.66 -25.40 9.06
N ARG A 170 13.35 -25.60 9.01
CA ARG A 170 12.58 -26.39 9.99
C ARG A 170 12.20 -27.72 9.38
#